data_AF-A0A1A7YWY5-F1
#
_entry.id   AF-A0A1A7YWY5-F1
#
_cell.length_a   1.000
_cell.length_b   1.000
_cell.length_c   1.000
_cell.angle_alpha   90.00
_cell.angle_beta   90.00
_cell.angle_gamma   90.00
#
_symmetry.space_group_name_H-M   'P 1'
#
loop_
_entity.id
_entity.type
_entity.pdbx_description
1 polymer ?
#
loop_
_entity_poly.entity_id
_entity_poly.type
_entity_poly.pdbx_seq_one_letter_code
_entity_poly.pdbx_strand_id
1 'polypeptide(L)'
;NTKNVSTLLDGLPLLLTKMKILRSFNSKSPMLISRYDSLFIGFQDKFADYQINKDYIDLLQTVNLVEKMTLPRAMEYLKPVIQRLLQSCEVDLDSGLFVPNEKTLKWLNSLWWFISNEIKLTPTASDQCLTFSDVRKLFSDCCILPVVGPGHKHFLQKMNSMSSVIQYVTDKDMSHILIKLGFMQLDYMFFSDVLTQLTLGLQAELMNVNDKSAVLNEVCNIDHSKFNHLSSDEVNALQSFLQSGV
;
A
#
# COMPACT_ATOMS: atom_id res chain seq x y z
N ASN A 1 -34.23 -9.39 18.31
CA ASN A 1 -34.22 -8.57 19.55
C ASN A 1 -32.98 -7.69 19.76
N THR A 2 -31.92 -7.79 18.96
CA THR A 2 -30.68 -6.97 19.10
C THR A 2 -30.85 -5.47 18.87
N LYS A 3 -31.75 -5.04 17.97
CA LYS A 3 -32.03 -3.61 17.71
C LYS A 3 -32.52 -2.81 18.93
N ASN A 4 -33.26 -3.46 19.84
CA ASN A 4 -33.73 -2.80 21.06
C ASN A 4 -32.62 -2.65 22.10
N VAL A 5 -31.62 -3.53 22.10
CA VAL A 5 -30.54 -3.51 23.09
C VAL A 5 -29.53 -2.41 22.80
N SER A 6 -29.22 -2.10 21.53
CA SER A 6 -28.27 -1.02 21.23
C SER A 6 -28.82 0.35 21.61
N THR A 7 -30.10 0.64 21.38
CA THR A 7 -30.69 1.94 21.77
C THR A 7 -30.85 2.10 23.29
N LEU A 8 -30.97 0.99 24.03
CA LEU A 8 -31.03 0.98 25.50
C LEU A 8 -29.71 1.40 26.16
N LEU A 9 -28.59 1.22 25.47
CA LEU A 9 -27.27 1.56 25.99
C LEU A 9 -26.86 3.01 25.65
N ASP A 10 -27.62 3.71 24.80
CA ASP A 10 -27.32 5.07 24.37
C ASP A 10 -27.19 6.02 25.58
N GLY A 11 -26.15 6.86 25.57
CA GLY A 11 -25.83 7.79 26.65
C GLY A 11 -24.93 7.22 27.75
N LEU A 12 -24.82 5.89 27.88
CA LEU A 12 -23.99 5.27 28.92
C LEU A 12 -22.49 5.37 28.59
N PRO A 13 -21.62 5.72 29.54
CA PRO A 13 -20.18 5.86 29.32
C PRO A 13 -19.49 4.48 29.32
N LEU A 14 -19.65 3.74 28.23
CA LEU A 14 -19.28 2.31 28.16
C LEU A 14 -17.99 2.04 27.40
N LEU A 15 -17.49 3.01 26.64
CA LEU A 15 -16.38 2.78 25.72
C LEU A 15 -15.22 3.73 26.00
N LEU A 16 -14.06 3.14 26.31
CA LEU A 16 -12.83 3.90 26.41
C LEU A 16 -12.27 4.16 25.02
N THR A 17 -12.19 5.44 24.69
CA THR A 17 -11.54 5.91 23.45
C THR A 17 -10.03 5.70 23.52
N LYS A 18 -9.36 5.74 22.37
CA LYS A 18 -7.90 5.76 22.29
C LYS A 18 -7.27 6.90 23.09
N MET A 19 -8.01 7.98 23.32
CA MET A 19 -7.59 9.12 24.13
C MET A 19 -7.76 8.89 25.64
N LYS A 20 -8.09 7.66 26.06
CA LYS A 20 -8.37 7.29 27.46
C LYS A 20 -9.53 8.08 28.08
N ILE A 21 -10.41 8.62 27.23
CA ILE A 21 -11.63 9.30 27.65
C ILE A 21 -12.77 8.30 27.53
N LEU A 22 -13.56 8.18 28.60
CA LEU A 22 -14.77 7.38 28.61
C LEU A 22 -15.88 8.15 27.90
N ARG A 23 -16.39 7.63 26.78
CA ARG A 23 -17.38 8.33 25.96
C ARG A 23 -18.75 7.67 26.09
N SER A 24 -19.79 8.50 26.15
CA SER A 24 -21.18 8.04 26.07
C SER A 24 -21.43 7.35 24.75
N PHE A 25 -22.06 6.17 24.83
CA PHE A 25 -22.41 5.39 23.67
C PHE A 25 -23.50 6.07 22.83
N ASN A 26 -23.40 5.91 21.51
CA ASN A 26 -24.42 6.28 20.55
C ASN A 26 -24.46 5.24 19.43
N SER A 27 -25.52 4.43 19.44
CA SER A 27 -25.78 3.37 18.48
C SER A 27 -25.92 3.84 17.03
N LYS A 28 -26.13 5.15 16.80
CA LYS A 28 -26.16 5.76 15.45
C LYS A 28 -24.78 6.16 14.94
N SER A 29 -23.77 6.18 15.80
CA SER A 29 -22.41 6.61 15.47
C SER A 29 -21.39 5.72 16.21
N PRO A 30 -21.27 4.44 15.83
CA PRO A 30 -20.30 3.52 16.43
C PRO A 30 -18.87 4.06 16.29
N MET A 31 -18.00 3.71 17.24
CA MET A 31 -16.58 4.05 17.14
C MET A 31 -15.84 3.06 16.24
N LEU A 32 -14.81 3.53 15.57
CA LEU A 32 -13.98 2.65 14.74
C LEU A 32 -13.04 1.82 15.63
N ILE A 33 -12.80 0.57 15.28
CA ILE A 33 -11.81 -0.28 15.97
C ILE A 33 -10.87 -0.93 14.97
N SER A 34 -9.57 -0.86 15.26
CA SER A 34 -8.52 -1.47 14.44
C SER A 34 -7.31 -1.83 15.29
N ARG A 35 -6.72 -3.00 15.04
CA ARG A 35 -5.39 -3.35 15.57
C ARG A 35 -4.31 -2.35 15.13
N TYR A 36 -4.55 -1.69 14.00
CA TYR A 36 -3.66 -0.70 13.38
C TYR A 36 -4.16 0.72 13.62
N ASP A 37 -4.81 0.99 14.76
CA ASP A 37 -5.32 2.32 15.10
C ASP A 37 -4.23 3.43 15.09
N SER A 38 -2.95 3.05 15.17
CA SER A 38 -1.78 3.94 15.09
C SER A 38 -1.57 4.53 13.70
N LEU A 39 -2.13 3.92 12.65
CA LEU A 39 -2.06 4.44 11.28
C LEU A 39 -2.82 5.76 11.11
N PHE A 40 -3.89 5.95 11.89
CA PHE A 40 -4.85 7.04 11.71
C PHE A 40 -4.48 8.28 12.53
N ILE A 41 -3.27 8.79 12.29
CA ILE A 41 -2.68 9.91 13.02
C ILE A 41 -3.54 11.18 12.85
N GLY A 42 -4.03 11.73 13.96
CA GLY A 42 -4.91 12.91 13.98
C GLY A 42 -6.40 12.58 13.99
N PHE A 43 -6.77 11.30 14.00
CA PHE A 43 -8.16 10.84 14.08
C PHE A 43 -8.42 9.98 15.32
N GLN A 44 -7.57 10.09 16.35
CA GLN A 44 -7.64 9.24 17.54
C GLN A 44 -8.99 9.33 18.27
N ASP A 45 -9.71 10.45 18.15
CA ASP A 45 -11.04 10.66 18.73
C ASP A 45 -12.14 9.80 18.09
N LYS A 46 -11.88 9.23 16.90
CA LYS A 46 -12.80 8.34 16.18
C LYS A 46 -12.62 6.87 16.54
N PHE A 47 -11.52 6.51 17.23
CA PHE A 47 -11.17 5.13 17.50
C PHE A 47 -11.40 4.73 18.96
N ALA A 48 -11.98 3.54 19.13
CA ALA A 48 -11.94 2.81 20.39
C ALA A 48 -10.52 2.30 20.65
N ASP A 49 -10.12 2.19 21.92
CA ASP A 49 -8.81 1.62 22.26
C ASP A 49 -8.80 0.12 21.94
N TYR A 50 -8.03 -0.31 20.93
CA TYR A 50 -8.01 -1.72 20.53
C TYR A 50 -7.48 -2.62 21.64
N GLN A 51 -6.40 -2.24 22.33
CA GLN A 51 -5.72 -3.11 23.28
C GLN A 51 -6.61 -3.44 24.49
N ILE A 52 -7.44 -2.49 24.92
CA ILE A 52 -8.38 -2.67 26.02
C ILE A 52 -9.59 -3.49 25.58
N ASN A 53 -10.08 -3.28 24.36
CA ASN A 53 -11.34 -3.85 23.91
C ASN A 53 -11.18 -5.16 23.11
N LYS A 54 -9.95 -5.57 22.78
CA LYS A 54 -9.66 -6.70 21.87
C LYS A 54 -10.39 -8.00 22.22
N ASP A 55 -10.52 -8.31 23.50
CA ASP A 55 -11.12 -9.57 23.98
C ASP A 55 -12.66 -9.54 23.89
N TYR A 56 -13.24 -8.37 23.64
CA TYR A 56 -14.69 -8.15 23.58
C TYR A 56 -15.17 -7.62 22.22
N ILE A 57 -14.31 -7.57 21.19
CA ILE A 57 -14.63 -6.95 19.89
C ILE A 57 -15.90 -7.53 19.28
N ASP A 58 -16.07 -8.85 19.26
CA ASP A 58 -17.23 -9.50 18.65
C ASP A 58 -18.53 -9.10 19.34
N LEU A 59 -18.51 -9.01 20.67
CA LEU A 59 -19.64 -8.54 21.47
C LEU A 59 -19.95 -7.08 21.18
N LEU A 60 -18.92 -6.23 21.19
CA LEU A 60 -19.04 -4.79 20.92
C LEU A 60 -19.58 -4.53 19.50
N GLN A 61 -19.18 -5.32 18.51
CA GLN A 61 -19.71 -5.25 17.16
C GLN A 61 -21.18 -5.72 17.09
N THR A 62 -21.52 -6.80 17.80
CA THR A 62 -22.89 -7.34 17.84
C THR A 62 -23.91 -6.33 18.35
N VAL A 63 -23.51 -5.49 19.31
CA VAL A 63 -24.37 -4.42 19.87
C VAL A 63 -24.16 -3.06 19.20
N ASN A 64 -23.40 -3.00 18.10
CA ASN A 64 -23.08 -1.79 17.34
C ASN A 64 -22.39 -0.68 18.17
N LEU A 65 -21.55 -1.08 19.15
CA LEU A 65 -20.68 -0.18 19.92
C LEU A 65 -19.46 0.25 19.11
N VAL A 66 -18.90 -0.71 18.37
CA VAL A 66 -17.74 -0.48 17.52
C VAL A 66 -17.99 -1.04 16.12
N GLU A 67 -17.40 -0.39 15.14
CA GLU A 67 -17.37 -0.82 13.75
C GLU A 67 -15.93 -1.24 13.41
N LYS A 68 -15.77 -2.44 12.83
CA LYS A 68 -14.45 -2.88 12.35
C LYS A 68 -13.96 -1.92 11.27
N MET A 69 -12.74 -1.42 11.41
CA MET A 69 -12.11 -0.71 10.31
C MET A 69 -11.86 -1.66 9.14
N THR A 70 -12.38 -1.29 7.96
CA THR A 70 -12.12 -1.98 6.68
C THR A 70 -11.21 -1.15 5.80
N LEU A 71 -10.52 -1.77 4.83
CA LEU A 71 -9.64 -1.03 3.92
C LEU A 71 -10.35 0.11 3.13
N PRO A 72 -11.55 -0.09 2.53
CA PRO A 72 -12.24 1.00 1.83
C PRO A 72 -12.64 2.14 2.77
N ARG A 73 -13.08 1.82 3.99
CA ARG A 73 -13.40 2.82 5.02
C ARG A 73 -12.16 3.57 5.49
N ALA A 74 -11.03 2.88 5.60
CA ALA A 74 -9.76 3.46 6.03
C ALA A 74 -9.27 4.55 5.07
N MET A 75 -9.61 4.49 3.79
CA MET A 75 -9.16 5.47 2.78
C MET A 75 -9.56 6.91 3.10
N GLU A 76 -10.71 7.13 3.74
CA GLU A 76 -11.16 8.46 4.19
C GLU A 76 -10.13 9.12 5.12
N TYR A 77 -9.48 8.30 5.96
CA TYR A 77 -8.54 8.75 6.98
C TYR A 77 -7.08 8.62 6.55
N LEU A 78 -6.75 7.59 5.76
CA LEU A 78 -5.38 7.31 5.33
C LEU A 78 -4.88 8.33 4.29
N LYS A 79 -5.73 8.78 3.36
CA LYS A 79 -5.30 9.74 2.32
C LYS A 79 -4.70 11.03 2.91
N PRO A 80 -5.36 11.72 3.86
CA PRO A 80 -4.76 12.89 4.51
C PRO A 80 -3.47 12.58 5.28
N VAL A 81 -3.39 11.40 5.92
CA VAL A 81 -2.18 11.00 6.67
C VAL A 81 -1.00 10.76 5.73
N ILE A 82 -1.22 10.05 4.61
CA ILE A 82 -0.20 9.82 3.59
C ILE A 82 0.32 11.15 3.05
N GLN A 83 -0.57 12.08 2.69
CA GLN A 83 -0.18 13.40 2.20
C GLN A 83 0.70 14.15 3.20
N ARG A 84 0.33 14.15 4.49
CA ARG A 84 1.13 14.79 5.55
C ARG A 84 2.49 14.13 5.73
N LEU A 85 2.58 12.80 5.61
CA LEU A 85 3.86 12.09 5.70
C LEU A 85 4.77 12.43 4.52
N LEU A 86 4.22 12.47 3.30
CA LEU A 86 4.97 12.82 2.10
C LEU A 86 5.49 14.26 2.13
N GLN A 87 4.78 15.20 2.75
CA GLN A 87 5.28 16.58 2.97
C GLN A 87 6.55 16.65 3.81
N SER A 88 6.83 15.62 4.63
CA SER A 88 8.05 15.53 5.43
C SER A 88 9.19 14.76 4.74
N CYS A 89 8.93 14.22 3.55
CA CYS A 89 9.93 13.53 2.74
C CYS A 89 10.63 14.52 1.82
N GLU A 90 11.91 14.29 1.59
CA GLU A 90 12.64 14.99 0.53
C GLU A 90 12.17 14.48 -0.84
N VAL A 91 12.29 15.31 -1.87
CA VAL A 91 12.02 14.93 -3.26
C VAL A 91 13.34 14.90 -3.99
N ASP A 92 13.69 13.75 -4.56
CA ASP A 92 14.89 13.60 -5.37
C ASP A 92 14.71 14.32 -6.71
N LEU A 93 15.67 15.18 -7.06
CA LEU A 93 15.57 16.07 -8.21
C LEU A 93 15.62 15.33 -9.55
N ASP A 94 16.31 14.18 -9.60
CA ASP A 94 16.52 13.43 -10.83
C ASP A 94 15.28 12.58 -11.19
N SER A 95 14.66 11.98 -10.17
CA SER A 95 13.50 11.08 -10.34
C SER A 95 12.15 11.77 -10.09
N GLY A 96 12.13 12.87 -9.35
CA GLY A 96 10.90 13.51 -8.87
C GLY A 96 10.14 12.68 -7.81
N LEU A 97 10.76 11.61 -7.29
CA LEU A 97 10.15 10.72 -6.32
C LEU A 97 10.49 11.13 -4.88
N PHE A 98 9.63 10.72 -3.95
CA PHE A 98 9.84 10.98 -2.53
C PHE A 98 10.88 10.02 -1.96
N VAL A 99 11.85 10.56 -1.22
CA VAL A 99 12.82 9.81 -0.43
C VAL A 99 12.24 9.61 0.98
N PRO A 100 11.87 8.37 1.38
CA PRO A 100 11.22 8.14 2.65
C PRO A 100 12.21 8.26 3.82
N ASN A 101 11.86 9.06 4.82
CA ASN A 101 12.57 9.07 6.11
C ASN A 101 12.16 7.89 7.00
N GLU A 102 12.92 7.64 8.08
CA GLU A 102 12.69 6.50 8.99
C GLU A 102 11.26 6.47 9.58
N LYS A 103 10.70 7.64 9.90
CA LYS A 103 9.34 7.75 10.43
C LYS A 103 8.30 7.33 9.39
N THR A 104 8.48 7.76 8.14
CA THR A 104 7.64 7.36 7.02
C THR A 104 7.75 5.85 6.75
N LEU A 105 8.97 5.28 6.77
CA LEU A 105 9.17 3.84 6.59
C LEU A 105 8.49 3.01 7.68
N LYS A 106 8.62 3.39 8.96
CA LYS A 106 7.96 2.70 10.08
C LYS A 106 6.43 2.73 9.95
N TRP A 107 5.88 3.87 9.53
CA TRP A 107 4.44 4.00 9.29
C TRP A 107 3.99 3.17 8.08
N LEU A 108 4.73 3.22 6.96
CA LEU A 108 4.45 2.42 5.77
C LEU A 108 4.49 0.93 6.08
N ASN A 109 5.44 0.47 6.88
CA ASN A 109 5.52 -0.92 7.30
C ASN A 109 4.22 -1.35 8.00
N SER A 110 3.73 -0.52 8.93
CA SER A 110 2.44 -0.76 9.59
C SER A 110 1.26 -0.72 8.61
N LEU A 111 1.30 0.15 7.59
CA LEU A 111 0.25 0.24 6.57
C LEU A 111 0.20 -1.03 5.73
N TRP A 112 1.35 -1.52 5.27
CA TRP A 112 1.43 -2.74 4.45
C TRP A 112 0.99 -3.97 5.23
N TRP A 113 1.25 -4.03 6.54
CA TRP A 113 0.68 -5.03 7.45
C TRP A 113 -0.84 -4.93 7.62
N PHE A 114 -1.39 -3.72 7.62
CA PHE A 114 -2.84 -3.53 7.64
C PHE A 114 -3.47 -4.00 6.32
N ILE A 115 -2.89 -3.61 5.18
CA ILE A 115 -3.31 -4.03 3.85
C ILE A 115 -3.28 -5.57 3.74
N SER A 116 -2.18 -6.20 4.17
CA SER A 116 -2.03 -7.65 4.07
C SER A 116 -3.08 -8.44 4.86
N ASN A 117 -3.58 -7.89 5.97
CA ASN A 117 -4.61 -8.52 6.79
C ASN A 117 -6.03 -8.27 6.30
N GLU A 118 -6.24 -7.28 5.42
CA GLU A 118 -7.55 -6.96 4.84
C GLU A 118 -7.74 -7.59 3.45
N ILE A 119 -6.66 -8.00 2.78
CA ILE A 119 -6.69 -8.79 1.54
C ILE A 119 -6.75 -10.28 1.89
N LYS A 120 -7.57 -11.08 1.20
CA LYS A 120 -7.40 -12.55 1.18
C LYS A 120 -6.72 -12.97 -0.11
N LEU A 121 -5.58 -13.64 0.02
CA LEU A 121 -4.76 -14.11 -1.11
C LEU A 121 -5.35 -15.34 -1.83
N THR A 122 -6.24 -16.07 -1.18
CA THR A 122 -6.98 -17.21 -1.75
C THR A 122 -8.49 -16.98 -1.54
N PRO A 123 -9.18 -16.37 -2.51
CA PRO A 123 -10.63 -16.17 -2.41
C PRO A 123 -11.33 -17.54 -2.45
N THR A 124 -12.08 -17.89 -1.41
CA THR A 124 -13.09 -18.94 -1.51
C THR A 124 -14.30 -18.38 -2.26
N ALA A 125 -14.98 -19.20 -3.06
CA ALA A 125 -16.07 -18.79 -3.95
C ALA A 125 -17.25 -18.05 -3.27
N SER A 126 -17.30 -18.01 -1.94
CA SER A 126 -18.34 -17.37 -1.14
C SER A 126 -18.04 -15.95 -0.65
N ASP A 127 -16.78 -15.50 -0.68
CA ASP A 127 -16.38 -14.28 0.02
C ASP A 127 -15.95 -13.19 -0.96
N GLN A 128 -16.64 -12.05 -0.97
CA GLN A 128 -16.15 -10.81 -1.58
C GLN A 128 -14.89 -10.34 -0.83
N CYS A 129 -13.74 -10.88 -1.22
CA CYS A 129 -12.45 -10.51 -0.67
C CYS A 129 -11.78 -9.47 -1.55
N LEU A 130 -11.11 -8.50 -0.93
CA LEU A 130 -10.28 -7.56 -1.65
C LEU A 130 -9.07 -8.28 -2.25
N THR A 131 -8.75 -7.92 -3.49
CA THR A 131 -7.55 -8.34 -4.22
C THR A 131 -6.49 -7.23 -4.22
N PHE A 132 -5.26 -7.54 -4.62
CA PHE A 132 -4.24 -6.50 -4.84
C PHE A 132 -4.64 -5.50 -5.92
N SER A 133 -5.38 -5.93 -6.95
CA SER A 133 -5.92 -5.03 -7.96
C SER A 133 -6.86 -3.98 -7.35
N ASP A 134 -7.68 -4.37 -6.38
CA ASP A 134 -8.55 -3.45 -5.65
C ASP A 134 -7.75 -2.48 -4.79
N VAL A 135 -6.69 -2.95 -4.14
CA VAL A 135 -5.78 -2.10 -3.35
C VAL A 135 -5.07 -1.10 -4.26
N ARG A 136 -4.56 -1.54 -5.40
CA ARG A 136 -3.94 -0.65 -6.40
C ARG A 136 -4.90 0.45 -6.85
N LYS A 137 -6.18 0.10 -7.07
CA LYS A 137 -7.23 1.08 -7.43
C LYS A 137 -7.54 2.04 -6.28
N LEU A 138 -7.68 1.56 -5.06
CA LEU A 138 -8.00 2.39 -3.89
C LEU A 138 -6.89 3.41 -3.60
N PHE A 139 -5.62 2.99 -3.74
CA PHE A 139 -4.45 3.81 -3.49
C PHE A 139 -3.80 4.38 -4.76
N SER A 140 -4.49 4.40 -5.90
CA SER A 140 -3.90 4.70 -7.23
C SER A 140 -2.96 5.91 -7.22
N ASP A 141 -3.40 7.00 -6.59
CA ASP A 141 -2.69 8.28 -6.60
C ASP A 141 -1.75 8.46 -5.39
N CYS A 142 -1.65 7.45 -4.53
CA CYS A 142 -0.85 7.51 -3.31
C CYS A 142 0.57 6.98 -3.56
N CYS A 143 1.58 7.77 -3.19
CA CYS A 143 2.99 7.36 -3.21
C CYS A 143 3.32 6.52 -1.97
N ILE A 144 2.95 5.24 -1.98
CA ILE A 144 3.15 4.32 -0.85
C ILE A 144 3.92 3.04 -1.22
N LEU A 145 4.28 2.87 -2.50
CA LEU A 145 5.02 1.70 -2.99
C LEU A 145 6.53 1.93 -2.82
N PRO A 146 7.21 1.18 -1.93
CA PRO A 146 8.65 1.29 -1.76
C PRO A 146 9.38 0.66 -2.93
N VAL A 147 10.28 1.43 -3.54
CA VAL A 147 11.09 1.01 -4.69
C VAL A 147 12.54 1.43 -4.53
N VAL A 148 13.43 0.75 -5.24
CA VAL A 148 14.85 1.05 -5.34
C VAL A 148 15.16 1.52 -6.75
N GLY A 149 15.77 2.69 -6.86
CA GLY A 149 16.23 3.24 -8.13
C GLY A 149 17.73 3.03 -8.37
N PRO A 150 18.25 3.59 -9.48
CA PRO A 150 19.68 3.57 -9.77
C PRO A 150 20.52 4.11 -8.60
N GLY A 151 21.66 3.48 -8.33
CA GLY A 151 22.55 3.85 -7.22
C GLY A 151 22.06 3.43 -5.83
N HIS A 152 21.14 2.45 -5.74
CA HIS A 152 20.59 1.90 -4.49
C HIS A 152 19.85 2.93 -3.62
N LYS A 153 19.34 4.00 -4.24
CA LYS A 153 18.48 4.97 -3.55
C LYS A 153 17.07 4.38 -3.38
N HIS A 154 16.47 4.61 -2.21
CA HIS A 154 15.12 4.17 -1.88
C HIS A 154 14.12 5.31 -2.11
N PHE A 155 13.00 4.98 -2.74
CA PHE A 155 11.96 5.94 -3.10
C PHE A 155 10.56 5.40 -2.80
N LEU A 156 9.58 6.31 -2.80
CA LEU A 156 8.17 5.98 -2.82
C LEU A 156 7.56 6.30 -4.19
N GLN A 157 7.03 5.27 -4.83
CA GLN A 157 6.34 5.34 -6.11
C GLN A 157 4.82 5.32 -5.92
N LYS A 158 4.09 5.87 -6.88
CA LYS A 158 2.63 5.77 -6.93
C LYS A 158 2.19 4.33 -7.18
N MET A 159 1.08 3.95 -6.55
CA MET A 159 0.51 2.61 -6.77
C MET A 159 0.03 2.38 -8.20
N ASN A 160 -0.45 3.41 -8.90
CA ASN A 160 -0.86 3.28 -10.30
C ASN A 160 0.33 3.00 -11.25
N SER A 161 1.56 3.31 -10.84
CA SER A 161 2.79 3.02 -11.59
C SER A 161 3.37 1.64 -11.28
N MET A 162 2.65 0.77 -10.57
CA MET A 162 3.12 -0.59 -10.27
C MET A 162 3.50 -1.40 -11.53
N SER A 163 2.77 -1.24 -12.64
CA SER A 163 3.05 -1.95 -13.90
C SER A 163 4.40 -1.59 -14.51
N SER A 164 4.98 -0.45 -14.13
CA SER A 164 6.29 0.01 -14.58
C SER A 164 7.41 -0.34 -13.60
N VAL A 165 7.12 -1.06 -12.51
CA VAL A 165 8.13 -1.42 -11.50
C VAL A 165 8.61 -2.83 -11.76
N ILE A 166 9.93 -2.97 -11.87
CA ILE A 166 10.59 -4.26 -12.09
C ILE A 166 10.54 -5.05 -10.80
N GLN A 167 10.22 -6.34 -10.94
CA GLN A 167 10.22 -7.27 -9.84
C GLN A 167 11.65 -7.43 -9.27
N TYR A 168 12.53 -8.09 -10.00
CA TYR A 168 13.91 -8.37 -9.60
C TYR A 168 14.87 -8.01 -10.75
N VAL A 169 16.11 -7.71 -10.40
CA VAL A 169 17.17 -7.47 -11.38
C VAL A 169 18.00 -8.74 -11.56
N THR A 170 18.16 -9.19 -12.80
CA THR A 170 19.06 -10.28 -13.18
C THR A 170 19.87 -9.91 -14.41
N ASP A 171 21.09 -10.44 -14.51
CA ASP A 171 21.94 -10.27 -15.70
C ASP A 171 21.44 -11.07 -16.92
N LYS A 172 20.41 -11.90 -16.74
CA LYS A 172 19.91 -12.84 -17.75
C LYS A 172 18.73 -12.28 -18.56
N ASP A 173 18.09 -11.22 -18.08
CA ASP A 173 16.92 -10.61 -18.71
C ASP A 173 17.15 -9.11 -18.96
N MET A 174 16.12 -8.42 -19.44
CA MET A 174 16.19 -6.99 -19.78
C MET A 174 16.23 -6.06 -18.56
N SER A 175 16.09 -6.56 -17.33
CA SER A 175 15.98 -5.73 -16.13
C SER A 175 17.17 -4.80 -15.95
N HIS A 176 18.40 -5.25 -16.19
CA HIS A 176 19.61 -4.42 -16.07
C HIS A 176 19.60 -3.21 -17.03
N ILE A 177 19.11 -3.41 -18.27
CA ILE A 177 18.92 -2.33 -19.25
C ILE A 177 17.81 -1.39 -18.80
N LEU A 178 16.68 -1.93 -18.34
CA LEU A 178 15.54 -1.14 -17.89
C LEU A 178 15.90 -0.28 -16.67
N ILE A 179 16.70 -0.76 -15.72
CA ILE A 179 17.20 0.06 -14.60
C ILE A 179 18.03 1.24 -15.11
N LYS A 180 18.90 1.05 -16.11
CA LYS A 180 19.67 2.16 -16.71
C LYS A 180 18.78 3.19 -17.41
N LEU A 181 17.65 2.74 -17.95
CA LEU A 181 16.62 3.60 -18.52
C LEU A 181 15.79 4.36 -17.47
N GLY A 182 16.03 4.11 -16.18
CA GLY A 182 15.37 4.80 -15.07
C GLY A 182 14.15 4.07 -14.50
N PHE A 183 13.91 2.82 -14.91
CA PHE A 183 12.91 1.98 -14.26
C PHE A 183 13.31 1.71 -12.81
N MET A 184 12.30 1.55 -11.95
CA MET A 184 12.50 1.30 -10.54
C MET A 184 12.31 -0.19 -10.26
N GLN A 185 13.07 -0.72 -9.31
CA GLN A 185 12.91 -2.08 -8.80
C GLN A 185 12.04 -2.06 -7.54
N LEU A 186 11.25 -3.10 -7.30
CA LEU A 186 10.57 -3.26 -6.00
C LEU A 186 11.62 -3.34 -4.86
N ASP A 187 11.38 -2.61 -3.77
CA ASP A 187 12.20 -2.74 -2.56
C ASP A 187 11.85 -4.01 -1.79
N TYR A 188 12.42 -5.13 -2.23
CA TYR A 188 12.19 -6.43 -1.59
C TYR A 188 12.64 -6.49 -0.13
N MET A 189 13.65 -5.71 0.25
CA MET A 189 14.15 -5.68 1.62
C MET A 189 13.15 -5.02 2.55
N PHE A 190 12.40 -4.01 2.07
CA PHE A 190 11.29 -3.46 2.82
C PHE A 190 10.19 -4.52 3.10
N PHE A 191 9.93 -5.41 2.13
CA PHE A 191 8.86 -6.41 2.24
C PHE A 191 9.28 -7.73 2.87
N SER A 192 10.58 -7.96 3.15
CA SER A 192 11.05 -9.21 3.74
C SER A 192 10.38 -9.52 5.09
N ASP A 193 10.04 -8.46 5.84
CA ASP A 193 9.42 -8.56 7.15
C ASP A 193 7.88 -8.68 7.09
N VAL A 194 7.27 -8.35 5.94
CA VAL A 194 5.81 -8.13 5.78
C VAL A 194 5.09 -9.36 5.19
N LEU A 195 5.71 -10.53 5.28
CA LEU A 195 5.30 -11.85 4.77
C LEU A 195 5.51 -12.10 3.26
N THR A 196 6.15 -13.23 3.00
CA THR A 196 6.31 -13.89 1.69
C THR A 196 5.01 -13.96 0.87
N GLN A 197 3.85 -14.08 1.53
CA GLN A 197 2.57 -14.17 0.84
C GLN A 197 2.16 -12.84 0.16
N LEU A 198 2.52 -11.69 0.76
CA LEU A 198 2.30 -10.38 0.17
C LEU A 198 3.10 -10.22 -1.12
N THR A 199 4.33 -10.75 -1.14
CA THR A 199 5.21 -10.65 -2.31
C THR A 199 4.64 -11.36 -3.53
N LEU A 200 4.01 -12.53 -3.39
CA LEU A 200 3.37 -13.22 -4.52
C LEU A 200 2.20 -12.43 -5.12
N GLY A 201 1.38 -11.81 -4.27
CA GLY A 201 0.27 -10.97 -4.73
C GLY A 201 0.75 -9.69 -5.42
N LEU A 202 1.82 -9.07 -4.90
CA LEU A 202 2.44 -7.91 -5.55
C LEU A 202 3.02 -8.27 -6.92
N GLN A 203 3.67 -9.43 -7.07
CA GLN A 203 4.30 -9.85 -8.33
C GLN A 203 3.34 -9.81 -9.52
N ALA A 204 2.08 -10.18 -9.31
CA ALA A 204 1.06 -10.16 -10.37
C ALA A 204 0.71 -8.74 -10.87
N GLU A 205 1.02 -7.70 -10.09
CA GLU A 205 0.73 -6.30 -10.42
C GLU A 205 1.97 -5.53 -10.93
N LEU A 206 3.16 -6.14 -10.86
CA LEU A 206 4.44 -5.56 -11.29
C LEU A 206 4.74 -5.84 -12.76
N MET A 207 5.79 -5.22 -13.29
CA MET A 207 6.25 -5.45 -14.65
C MET A 207 6.75 -6.89 -14.83
N ASN A 208 6.16 -7.61 -15.79
CA ASN A 208 6.75 -8.83 -16.31
C ASN A 208 7.80 -8.48 -17.38
N VAL A 209 9.08 -8.48 -17.01
CA VAL A 209 10.20 -8.13 -17.92
C VAL A 209 10.37 -9.10 -19.09
N ASN A 210 9.74 -10.28 -19.05
CA ASN A 210 9.75 -11.25 -20.15
C ASN A 210 8.59 -11.04 -21.13
N ASP A 211 7.57 -10.26 -20.75
CA ASP A 211 6.50 -9.85 -21.64
C ASP A 211 6.96 -8.65 -22.48
N LYS A 212 7.37 -8.95 -23.71
CA LYS A 212 7.92 -7.96 -24.65
C LYS A 212 6.93 -6.82 -24.93
N SER A 213 5.63 -7.10 -24.98
CA SER A 213 4.60 -6.10 -25.25
C SER A 213 4.42 -5.18 -24.06
N ALA A 214 4.43 -5.72 -22.84
CA ALA A 214 4.39 -4.92 -21.62
C ALA A 214 5.62 -4.01 -21.50
N VAL A 215 6.81 -4.56 -21.76
CA VAL A 215 8.06 -3.78 -21.74
C VAL A 215 8.04 -2.69 -22.81
N LEU A 216 7.61 -3.00 -24.04
CA LEU A 216 7.51 -2.02 -25.13
C LEU A 216 6.58 -0.85 -24.76
N ASN A 217 5.40 -1.16 -24.21
CA ASN A 217 4.42 -0.13 -23.82
C ASN A 217 5.01 0.86 -22.81
N GLU A 218 5.82 0.38 -21.87
CA GLU A 218 6.42 1.24 -20.84
C GLU A 218 7.66 1.98 -21.38
N VAL A 219 8.51 1.32 -22.17
CA VAL A 219 9.70 1.94 -22.78
C VAL A 219 9.31 3.04 -23.76
N CYS A 220 8.18 2.95 -24.46
CA CYS A 220 7.70 4.02 -25.34
C CYS A 220 7.37 5.33 -24.59
N ASN A 221 7.17 5.28 -23.27
CA ASN A 221 6.80 6.44 -22.45
C ASN A 221 7.98 7.12 -21.76
N ILE A 222 9.20 6.58 -21.87
CA ILE A 222 10.38 7.17 -21.23
C ILE A 222 10.97 8.31 -22.05
N ASP A 223 11.64 9.24 -21.38
CA ASP A 223 12.37 10.30 -22.05
C ASP A 223 13.52 9.71 -22.89
N HIS A 224 13.57 10.11 -24.17
CA HIS A 224 14.61 9.73 -25.12
C HIS A 224 16.03 10.02 -24.59
N SER A 225 16.20 11.03 -23.73
CA SER A 225 17.50 11.35 -23.12
C SER A 225 18.08 10.18 -22.30
N LYS A 226 17.23 9.30 -21.74
CA LYS A 226 17.64 8.17 -20.92
C LYS A 226 18.36 7.07 -21.70
N PHE A 227 18.11 6.96 -23.01
CA PHE A 227 18.79 5.99 -23.87
C PHE A 227 20.28 6.29 -24.04
N ASN A 228 20.72 7.53 -23.80
CA ASN A 228 22.13 7.90 -23.81
C ASN A 228 22.95 7.19 -22.71
N HIS A 229 22.29 6.60 -21.72
CA HIS A 229 22.94 5.81 -20.67
C HIS A 229 23.21 4.35 -21.06
N LEU A 230 22.72 3.91 -22.23
CA LEU A 230 22.93 2.56 -22.74
C LEU A 230 24.18 2.49 -23.63
N SER A 231 24.90 1.38 -23.56
CA SER A 231 25.96 1.07 -24.53
C SER A 231 25.35 0.65 -25.89
N SER A 232 26.16 0.66 -26.95
CA SER A 232 25.71 0.19 -28.27
C SER A 232 25.22 -1.27 -28.24
N ASP A 233 25.86 -2.14 -27.46
CA ASP A 233 25.44 -3.53 -27.31
C ASP A 233 24.09 -3.64 -26.59
N GLU A 234 23.87 -2.82 -25.57
CA GLU A 234 22.61 -2.77 -24.82
C GLU A 234 21.46 -2.22 -25.67
N VAL A 235 21.72 -1.20 -26.49
CA VAL A 235 20.74 -0.69 -27.46
C VAL A 235 20.35 -1.77 -28.46
N ASN A 236 21.33 -2.49 -29.03
CA ASN A 236 21.08 -3.59 -29.97
C ASN A 236 20.30 -4.75 -29.31
N ALA A 237 20.64 -5.09 -28.06
CA ALA A 237 19.94 -6.11 -27.30
C ALA A 237 18.48 -5.71 -27.02
N LEU A 238 18.24 -4.47 -26.57
CA LEU A 238 16.91 -3.94 -26.34
C LEU A 238 16.09 -3.92 -27.62
N GLN A 239 16.66 -3.44 -28.72
CA GLN A 239 15.99 -3.42 -30.02
C GLN A 239 15.60 -4.83 -30.48
N SER A 240 16.54 -5.79 -30.41
CA SER A 240 16.29 -7.18 -30.80
C SER A 240 15.20 -7.82 -29.92
N PHE A 241 15.23 -7.56 -28.62
CA PHE A 241 14.22 -8.03 -27.67
C PHE A 241 12.84 -7.51 -28.04
N LEU A 242 12.68 -6.20 -28.22
CA LEU A 242 11.40 -5.56 -28.53
C LEU A 242 10.85 -5.98 -29.90
N GLN A 243 11.71 -6.05 -30.92
CA GLN A 243 11.31 -6.46 -32.29
C GLN A 243 10.83 -7.90 -32.35
N SER A 244 11.40 -8.79 -31.54
CA SER A 244 10.98 -10.20 -31.48
C SER A 244 9.64 -10.45 -30.78
N GLY A 245 8.97 -9.39 -30.31
CA GLY A 245 7.64 -9.44 -29.70
C GLY A 245 6.52 -8.84 -30.54
N VAL A 246 6.85 -8.31 -31.73
CA VAL A 246 5.91 -7.73 -32.71
C VAL A 246 5.50 -8.78 -33.74
#